data_AF-A0A7L5YZ62-F1
#
_entry.id   AF-A0A7L5YZ62-F1
#
_cell.length_a   1.000
_cell.length_b   1.000
_cell.length_c   1.000
_cell.angle_alpha   90.00
_cell.angle_beta   90.00
_cell.angle_gamma   90.00
#
_symmetry.space_group_name_H-M   'P 1'
#
loop_
_entity.id
_entity.type
_entity.pdbx_description
1 polymer ?
#
loop_
_entity_poly.entity_id
_entity_poly.type
_entity_poly.pdbx_seq_one_letter_code
_entity_poly.pdbx_strand_id
1 'polypeptide(L)'
;MTTTLKDTGNLSANSLKDALNQAVTATTTLVDDLQALEAPDTEAGAAAKEDIAALANALSEQRDTFNDTIDQAPSGAAGVLTAAAAAATLLTTMSTSVTSTFASLQSLEGGEELKQAFESADECQDFRSGS
;
A
#
# COMPACT_ATOMS: atom_id res chain seq x y z
N MET A 1 18.29 -7.47 39.36
CA MET A 1 18.22 -7.58 37.88
C MET A 1 16.81 -7.23 37.45
N THR A 2 16.58 -5.99 37.02
CA THR A 2 15.24 -5.45 36.64
C THR A 2 15.34 -4.79 35.28
N THR A 3 15.77 -5.55 34.26
CA THR A 3 15.96 -5.05 32.88
C THR A 3 14.91 -5.57 31.89
N THR A 4 14.05 -6.51 32.27
CA THR A 4 13.34 -7.35 31.29
C THR A 4 12.15 -6.71 30.57
N LEU A 5 11.48 -5.68 31.11
CA LEU A 5 10.31 -5.08 30.46
C LEU A 5 10.61 -3.84 29.61
N LYS A 6 11.60 -3.04 30.02
CA LYS A 6 11.97 -1.81 29.30
C LYS A 6 12.67 -2.11 27.98
N ASP A 7 13.48 -3.17 27.96
CA ASP A 7 14.16 -3.63 26.75
C ASP A 7 13.20 -4.30 25.77
N THR A 8 12.23 -5.09 26.25
CA THR A 8 11.22 -5.73 25.38
C THR A 8 10.30 -4.69 24.73
N GLY A 9 9.83 -3.68 25.49
CA GLY A 9 9.02 -2.60 24.92
C GLY A 9 9.78 -1.73 23.91
N ASN A 10 11.08 -1.53 24.11
CA ASN A 10 11.94 -0.80 23.18
C ASN A 10 12.21 -1.61 21.90
N LEU A 11 12.44 -2.93 22.02
CA LEU A 11 12.58 -3.83 20.88
C LEU A 11 11.29 -3.86 20.04
N SER A 12 10.12 -3.95 20.67
CA SER A 12 8.83 -3.91 19.96
C SER A 12 8.56 -2.55 19.30
N ALA A 13 8.96 -1.43 19.92
CA ALA A 13 8.82 -0.11 19.32
C ALA A 13 9.73 0.08 18.09
N ASN A 14 10.97 -0.40 18.15
CA ASN A 14 11.88 -0.39 17.01
C ASN A 14 11.38 -1.29 15.88
N SER A 15 10.98 -2.54 16.18
CA SER A 15 10.44 -3.44 15.16
C SER A 15 9.16 -2.90 14.51
N LEU A 16 8.28 -2.24 15.29
CA LEU A 16 7.13 -1.56 14.72
C LEU A 16 7.58 -0.42 13.80
N LYS A 17 8.48 0.45 14.25
CA LYS A 17 8.98 1.57 13.42
C LYS A 17 9.58 1.08 12.10
N ASP A 18 10.31 -0.03 12.13
CA ASP A 18 10.85 -0.66 10.92
C ASP A 18 9.74 -1.20 10.00
N ALA A 19 8.68 -1.80 10.56
CA ALA A 19 7.53 -2.26 9.78
C ALA A 19 6.75 -1.08 9.16
N LEU A 20 6.60 0.03 9.89
CA LEU A 20 5.96 1.25 9.37
C LEU A 20 6.79 1.85 8.23
N ASN A 21 8.11 1.92 8.39
CA ASN A 21 9.01 2.37 7.34
C ASN A 21 8.95 1.46 6.09
N GLN A 22 8.87 0.15 6.29
CA GLN A 22 8.67 -0.81 5.20
C GLN A 22 7.34 -0.59 4.49
N ALA A 23 6.24 -0.34 5.22
CA ALA A 23 4.95 -0.03 4.63
C ALA A 23 4.99 1.26 3.79
N VAL A 24 5.63 2.31 4.30
CA VAL A 24 5.82 3.57 3.56
C VAL A 24 6.67 3.36 2.32
N THR A 25 7.75 2.60 2.43
CA THR A 25 8.65 2.29 1.30
C THR A 25 7.90 1.48 0.24
N ALA A 26 7.20 0.42 0.64
CA ALA A 26 6.40 -0.41 -0.26
C ALA A 26 5.29 0.39 -0.95
N THR A 27 4.64 1.31 -0.22
CA THR A 27 3.62 2.21 -0.80
C THR A 27 4.24 3.17 -1.81
N THR A 28 5.43 3.69 -1.53
CA THR A 28 6.16 4.59 -2.44
C THR A 28 6.55 3.83 -3.71
N THR A 29 7.11 2.63 -3.59
CA THR A 29 7.42 1.76 -4.73
C THR A 29 6.17 1.44 -5.55
N LEU A 30 5.06 1.11 -4.90
CA LEU A 30 3.79 0.86 -5.59
C LEU A 30 3.31 2.09 -6.38
N VAL A 31 3.38 3.28 -5.78
CA VAL A 31 3.01 4.54 -6.48
C VAL A 31 3.91 4.76 -7.69
N ASP A 32 5.23 4.59 -7.54
CA ASP A 32 6.19 4.76 -8.62
C ASP A 32 5.94 3.75 -9.75
N ASP A 33 5.70 2.48 -9.42
CA ASP A 33 5.40 1.41 -10.38
C ASP A 33 4.11 1.72 -11.14
N LEU A 34 3.04 2.14 -10.44
CA LEU A 34 1.77 2.51 -11.07
C LEU A 34 1.91 3.72 -12.01
N GLN A 35 2.73 4.71 -11.64
CA GLN A 35 3.01 5.88 -12.48
C GLN A 35 3.88 5.55 -13.70
N ALA A 36 4.75 4.55 -13.59
CA ALA A 36 5.59 4.08 -14.67
C ALA A 36 4.83 3.23 -15.71
N LEU A 37 3.62 2.75 -15.39
CA LEU A 37 2.81 1.96 -16.31
C LEU A 37 2.46 2.76 -17.58
N GLU A 38 2.85 2.21 -18.72
CA GLU A 38 2.40 2.67 -20.02
C GLU A 38 1.03 2.06 -20.33
N ALA A 39 0.19 2.82 -21.03
CA ALA A 39 -1.11 2.34 -21.48
C ALA A 39 -1.04 1.95 -22.95
N PRO A 40 -1.74 0.88 -23.36
CA PRO A 40 -1.93 0.59 -24.78
C PRO A 40 -2.67 1.74 -25.45
N ASP A 41 -2.37 1.98 -26.73
CA ASP A 41 -2.93 3.08 -27.53
C ASP A 41 -4.38 2.81 -27.97
N THR A 42 -5.28 2.75 -26.98
CA THR A 42 -6.71 2.52 -27.13
C THR A 42 -7.49 3.41 -26.16
N GLU A 43 -8.78 3.64 -26.43
CA GLU A 43 -9.65 4.42 -25.52
C GLU A 43 -9.79 3.75 -24.15
N ALA A 44 -9.92 2.41 -24.12
CA ALA A 44 -9.91 1.63 -22.88
C ALA A 44 -8.55 1.72 -22.15
N GLY A 45 -7.43 1.75 -22.87
CA GLY A 45 -6.10 1.95 -22.31
C GLY A 45 -5.94 3.33 -21.66
N ALA A 46 -6.47 4.39 -22.28
CA ALA A 46 -6.47 5.73 -21.72
C ALA A 46 -7.31 5.82 -20.43
N ALA A 47 -8.51 5.22 -20.42
CA ALA A 47 -9.35 5.14 -19.23
C ALA A 47 -8.66 4.34 -18.10
N ALA A 48 -8.04 3.21 -18.42
CA ALA A 48 -7.27 2.43 -17.46
C ALA A 48 -6.11 3.23 -16.85
N LYS A 49 -5.41 4.05 -17.67
CA LYS A 49 -4.33 4.91 -17.20
C LYS A 49 -4.83 5.97 -16.22
N GLU A 50 -5.99 6.56 -16.49
CA GLU A 50 -6.60 7.55 -15.60
C GLU A 50 -6.97 6.92 -14.24
N ASP A 51 -7.60 5.75 -14.24
CA ASP A 51 -7.95 5.00 -13.03
C ASP A 51 -6.71 4.60 -12.21
N ILE A 52 -5.64 4.16 -12.89
CA ILE A 52 -4.35 3.83 -12.26
C ILE A 52 -3.67 5.09 -11.69
N ALA A 53 -3.68 6.21 -12.41
CA ALA A 53 -3.13 7.47 -11.93
C ALA A 53 -3.89 8.00 -10.71
N ALA A 54 -5.22 7.87 -10.71
CA ALA A 54 -6.06 8.22 -9.57
C ALA A 54 -5.73 7.34 -8.34
N LEU A 55 -5.51 6.03 -8.55
CA LEU A 55 -5.05 5.13 -7.49
C LEU A 55 -3.69 5.58 -6.93
N ALA A 56 -2.72 5.85 -7.80
CA ALA A 56 -1.38 6.28 -7.37
C ALA A 56 -1.44 7.57 -6.54
N ASN A 57 -2.24 8.55 -6.94
CA ASN A 57 -2.44 9.78 -6.18
C ASN A 57 -3.09 9.51 -4.82
N ALA A 58 -4.15 8.68 -4.77
CA ALA A 58 -4.80 8.33 -3.52
C ALA A 58 -3.85 7.61 -2.55
N LEU A 59 -3.01 6.71 -3.04
CA LEU A 59 -1.99 6.02 -2.24
C LEU A 59 -0.92 7.00 -1.72
N SER A 60 -0.50 7.97 -2.52
CA SER A 60 0.43 9.03 -2.09
C SER A 60 -0.17 9.88 -0.98
N GLU A 61 -1.42 10.33 -1.12
CA GLU A 61 -2.11 11.13 -0.10
C GLU A 61 -2.29 10.36 1.22
N GLN A 62 -2.60 9.06 1.13
CA GLN A 62 -2.72 8.18 2.29
C GLN A 62 -1.37 7.99 3.01
N ARG A 63 -0.29 7.82 2.24
CA ARG A 63 1.08 7.75 2.77
C ARG A 63 1.46 9.04 3.49
N ASP A 64 1.17 10.19 2.90
CA ASP A 64 1.47 11.50 3.50
C ASP A 64 0.69 11.70 4.80
N THR A 65 -0.61 11.38 4.81
CA THR A 65 -1.45 11.41 6.02
C THR A 65 -0.91 10.51 7.13
N PHE A 66 -0.41 9.33 6.76
CA PHE A 66 0.19 8.40 7.71
C PHE A 66 1.50 8.93 8.31
N ASN A 67 2.37 9.52 7.49
CA ASN A 67 3.59 10.18 7.97
C ASN A 67 3.27 11.33 8.92
N ASP A 68 2.31 12.20 8.57
CA ASP A 68 1.86 13.29 9.44
C ASP A 68 1.34 12.77 10.78
N THR A 69 0.59 11.65 10.77
CA THR A 69 0.08 11.02 11.98
C THR A 69 1.19 10.50 12.89
N ILE A 70 2.25 9.93 12.31
CA ILE A 70 3.42 9.46 13.07
C ILE A 70 4.21 10.65 13.62
N ASP A 71 4.41 11.69 12.83
CA ASP A 71 5.19 12.87 13.23
C ASP A 71 4.50 13.66 14.35
N GLN A 72 3.17 13.63 14.39
CA GLN A 72 2.37 14.21 15.47
C GLN A 72 2.18 13.28 16.68
N ALA A 73 2.62 12.02 16.60
CA ALA A 73 2.40 11.04 17.66
C ALA A 73 3.22 11.36 18.93
N PRO A 74 2.63 11.22 20.13
CA PRO A 74 3.33 11.49 21.38
C PRO A 74 4.48 10.50 21.63
N SER A 75 5.60 10.96 22.16
CA SER A 75 6.74 10.09 22.46
C SER A 75 6.40 8.93 23.41
N GLY A 76 7.07 7.79 23.22
CA GLY A 76 6.93 6.61 24.07
C GLY A 76 5.78 5.67 23.64
N ALA A 77 5.31 4.82 24.56
CA ALA A 77 4.38 3.74 24.24
C ALA A 77 3.05 4.21 23.63
N ALA A 78 2.60 5.43 23.98
CA ALA A 78 1.38 6.01 23.41
C ALA A 78 1.51 6.28 21.91
N GLY A 79 2.62 6.87 21.45
CA GLY A 79 2.83 7.11 20.01
C GLY A 79 3.04 5.84 19.20
N VAL A 80 3.64 4.81 19.80
CA VAL A 80 3.75 3.48 19.20
C VAL A 80 2.36 2.90 18.90
N LEU A 81 1.43 3.01 19.85
CA LEU A 81 0.05 2.55 19.65
C LEU A 81 -0.69 3.39 18.59
N THR A 82 -0.52 4.71 18.59
CA THR A 82 -1.09 5.60 17.57
C THR A 82 -0.59 5.23 16.17
N ALA A 83 0.72 5.00 16.01
CA ALA A 83 1.32 4.64 14.74
C ALA A 83 0.85 3.27 14.24
N ALA A 84 0.70 2.28 15.13
CA ALA A 84 0.13 0.97 14.79
C ALA A 84 -1.32 1.08 14.29
N ALA A 85 -2.15 1.89 14.97
CA ALA A 85 -3.53 2.11 14.56
C ALA A 85 -3.60 2.80 13.19
N ALA A 86 -2.77 3.83 12.98
CA ALA A 86 -2.68 4.54 11.71
C ALA A 86 -2.28 3.61 10.55
N ALA A 87 -1.35 2.68 10.79
CA ALA A 87 -0.93 1.72 9.77
C ALA A 87 -2.05 0.72 9.43
N ALA A 88 -2.81 0.26 10.44
CA ALA A 88 -3.96 -0.61 10.20
C ALA A 88 -5.03 0.09 9.35
N THR A 89 -5.29 1.39 9.62
CA THR A 89 -6.18 2.20 8.80
C THR A 89 -5.65 2.35 7.39
N LEU A 90 -4.37 2.74 7.23
CA LEU A 90 -3.70 2.88 5.94
C LEU A 90 -3.86 1.61 5.09
N LEU A 91 -3.50 0.45 5.62
CA LEU A 91 -3.59 -0.83 4.90
C LEU A 91 -5.02 -1.17 4.47
N THR A 92 -6.01 -0.86 5.33
CA THR A 92 -7.42 -1.10 5.01
C THR A 92 -7.89 -0.19 3.88
N THR A 93 -7.51 1.08 3.90
CA THR A 93 -7.87 2.04 2.86
C THR A 93 -7.16 1.71 1.54
N MET A 94 -5.86 1.39 1.57
CA MET A 94 -5.11 0.96 0.38
C MET A 94 -5.76 -0.27 -0.26
N SER A 95 -6.12 -1.28 0.54
CA SER A 95 -6.79 -2.49 0.06
C SER A 95 -8.12 -2.17 -0.62
N THR A 96 -8.88 -1.21 -0.08
CA THR A 96 -10.14 -0.76 -0.65
C THR A 96 -9.93 -0.01 -1.97
N SER A 97 -8.98 0.91 -2.01
CA SER A 97 -8.63 1.67 -3.23
C SER A 97 -8.17 0.73 -4.36
N VAL A 98 -7.26 -0.20 -4.07
CA VAL A 98 -6.77 -1.19 -5.04
C VAL A 98 -7.92 -2.07 -5.56
N THR A 99 -8.77 -2.58 -4.66
CA THR A 99 -9.91 -3.43 -5.06
C THR A 99 -10.91 -2.67 -5.92
N SER A 100 -11.17 -1.40 -5.58
CA SER A 100 -12.08 -0.54 -6.34
C SER A 100 -11.54 -0.25 -7.73
N THR A 101 -10.26 0.14 -7.85
CA THR A 101 -9.62 0.37 -9.14
C THR A 101 -9.62 -0.90 -9.99
N PHE A 102 -9.30 -2.05 -9.40
CA PHE A 102 -9.35 -3.32 -10.12
C PHE A 102 -10.77 -3.67 -10.63
N ALA A 103 -11.80 -3.37 -9.86
CA ALA A 103 -13.19 -3.54 -10.29
C ALA A 103 -13.57 -2.60 -11.45
N SER A 104 -13.08 -1.35 -11.43
CA SER A 104 -13.24 -0.41 -12.56
C SER A 104 -12.54 -0.95 -13.80
N LEU A 105 -11.28 -1.38 -13.68
CA LEU A 105 -10.50 -1.94 -14.79
C LEU A 105 -11.14 -3.20 -15.40
N GLN A 106 -11.70 -4.09 -14.58
CA GLN A 106 -12.45 -5.26 -15.08
C GLN A 106 -13.72 -4.89 -15.85
N SER A 107 -14.29 -3.72 -15.58
CA SER A 107 -15.51 -3.26 -16.24
C SER A 107 -15.24 -2.58 -17.60
N LEU A 108 -13.97 -2.34 -17.94
CA LEU A 108 -13.56 -1.79 -19.24
C LEU A 108 -13.62 -2.87 -20.33
N GLU A 109 -13.78 -2.43 -21.59
CA GLU A 109 -13.60 -3.30 -22.75
C GLU A 109 -12.16 -3.87 -22.74
N GLY A 110 -12.05 -5.21 -22.78
CA GLY A 110 -10.78 -5.93 -22.60
C GLY A 110 -10.43 -6.29 -21.15
N GLY A 111 -11.35 -6.07 -20.18
CA GLY A 111 -11.15 -6.41 -18.77
C GLY A 111 -10.82 -7.88 -18.50
N GLU A 112 -11.31 -8.81 -19.33
CA GLU A 112 -10.94 -10.24 -19.24
C GLU A 112 -9.48 -10.49 -19.63
N GLU A 113 -8.96 -9.77 -20.62
CA GLU A 113 -7.56 -9.87 -21.07
C GLU A 113 -6.62 -9.22 -20.04
N LEU A 114 -7.04 -8.09 -19.44
CA LEU A 114 -6.35 -7.48 -18.31
C LEU A 114 -6.27 -8.42 -17.11
N LYS A 115 -7.39 -9.09 -16.78
CA LYS A 115 -7.41 -10.11 -15.72
C LYS A 115 -6.45 -11.26 -16.04
N GLN A 116 -6.46 -11.76 -17.27
CA GLN A 116 -5.58 -12.84 -17.70
C GLN A 116 -4.10 -12.44 -17.67
N ALA A 117 -3.78 -11.20 -18.05
CA ALA A 117 -2.44 -10.64 -17.96
C ALA A 117 -1.97 -10.56 -16.49
N PHE A 118 -2.84 -10.10 -15.59
CA PHE A 118 -2.54 -10.07 -14.15
C PHE A 118 -2.35 -11.48 -13.58
N GLU A 119 -3.21 -12.42 -13.98
CA GLU A 119 -3.07 -13.85 -13.66
C GLU A 119 -1.90 -14.51 -14.40
N SER A 120 -1.22 -13.88 -15.35
CA SER A 120 -0.08 -14.49 -16.05
C SER A 120 1.24 -13.84 -15.71
N ALA A 121 1.22 -12.66 -15.09
CA ALA A 121 2.41 -11.95 -14.64
C ALA A 121 3.24 -12.82 -13.68
N ASP A 122 4.53 -12.93 -13.97
CA ASP A 122 5.50 -13.69 -13.18
C ASP A 122 5.63 -13.09 -11.77
N GLU A 123 5.53 -11.77 -11.67
CA GLU A 123 5.53 -11.01 -10.43
C GLU A 123 4.33 -11.35 -9.53
N CYS A 124 3.23 -11.82 -10.12
CA CYS A 124 2.02 -12.24 -9.39
C CYS A 124 2.02 -13.75 -9.09
N GLN A 125 3.05 -14.49 -9.46
CA GLN A 125 3.13 -15.94 -9.27
C GLN A 125 3.37 -16.30 -7.79
N ASP A 126 4.21 -15.52 -7.09
CA ASP A 126 4.51 -15.68 -5.66
C ASP A 126 3.27 -15.45 -4.78
N PHE A 127 2.38 -14.54 -5.18
CA PHE A 127 1.14 -14.26 -4.44
C PHE A 127 0.04 -15.30 -4.66
N ARG A 128 0.14 -16.12 -5.72
CA ARG A 128 -0.84 -17.19 -6.02
C ARG A 128 -0.47 -18.54 -5.44
N SER A 129 0.84 -18.81 -5.32
CA SER A 129 1.37 -20.09 -4.85
C SER A 129 1.35 -20.24 -3.31
N GLY A 130 0.97 -19.20 -2.58
CA GLY A 130 0.77 -19.20 -1.13
C GLY A 130 -0.60 -19.71 -0.65
N SER A 131 -1.16 -20.76 -1.27
CA SER A 131 -2.39 -21.45 -0.82
C SER A 131 -2.09 -22.79 -0.16
#